data_AF-A0A9Q1BQJ0-F1
#
_entry.id   AF-A0A9Q1BQJ0-F1
#
_cell.length_a   1.000
_cell.length_b   1.000
_cell.length_c   1.000
_cell.angle_alpha   90.00
_cell.angle_beta   90.00
_cell.angle_gamma   90.00
#
_symmetry.space_group_name_H-M   'P 1'
#
loop_
_entity.id
_entity.type
_entity.pdbx_description
1 polymer ?
#
loop_
_entity_poly.entity_id
_entity_poly.type
_entity_poly.pdbx_seq_one_letter_code
_entity_poly.pdbx_strand_id
1 'polypeptide(L)'
;MPSLCNFHQLTFVNFTVFRTVQQGILFAVGQRTEATPLLTSLHWLTVSKCITFKLLLYVFKSLQHQPPSYLSDCFQKYVPARHLRSSSDSTCLVILKPSKTVFGEKRFHIAAAKAWNELPGTIRSASSIEKFNRMLKSHLF
;
A
#
# COMPACT_ATOMS: atom_id res chain seq x y z
N MET A 1 -16.85 -3.20 22.70
CA MET A 1 -15.74 -2.23 22.88
C MET A 1 -14.96 -2.14 21.56
N PRO A 2 -15.21 -1.18 20.65
CA PRO A 2 -14.45 -1.10 19.41
C PRO A 2 -13.30 -0.08 19.55
N SER A 3 -12.07 -0.56 19.57
CA SER A 3 -10.86 0.24 19.41
C SER A 3 -10.78 0.76 17.97
N LEU A 4 -11.09 2.04 17.79
CA LEU A 4 -10.83 2.77 16.55
C LEU A 4 -9.31 2.98 16.46
N CYS A 5 -8.63 2.22 15.62
CA CYS A 5 -7.24 2.48 15.23
C CYS A 5 -7.18 3.85 14.52
N ASN A 6 -6.93 4.90 15.30
CA ASN A 6 -6.69 6.26 14.82
C ASN A 6 -5.29 6.35 14.22
N PHE A 7 -5.17 6.02 12.94
CA PHE A 7 -3.96 6.20 12.14
C PHE A 7 -3.87 7.61 11.53
N HIS A 8 -4.31 8.65 12.25
CA HIS A 8 -4.39 10.02 11.72
C HIS A 8 -3.10 10.85 11.90
N GLN A 9 -1.98 10.27 12.37
CA GLN A 9 -0.80 11.08 12.72
C GLN A 9 0.50 10.82 11.95
N LEU A 10 0.55 9.95 10.94
CA LEU A 10 1.83 9.60 10.29
C LEU A 10 1.99 9.92 8.78
N THR A 11 1.14 10.78 8.20
CA THR A 11 1.26 11.10 6.76
C THR A 11 1.31 12.59 6.39
N PHE A 12 1.23 13.53 7.36
CA PHE A 12 0.99 14.93 6.99
C PHE A 12 2.25 15.75 6.66
N VAL A 13 3.42 15.42 7.21
CA VAL A 13 4.61 16.28 7.08
C VAL A 13 5.27 16.18 5.69
N ASN A 14 5.23 15.01 5.04
CA ASN A 14 5.88 14.81 3.74
C ASN A 14 5.04 15.28 2.53
N PHE A 15 3.71 15.32 2.66
CA PHE A 15 2.82 15.66 1.55
C PHE A 15 2.83 17.16 1.22
N THR A 16 2.98 18.00 2.23
CA THR A 16 3.02 19.46 2.09
C THR A 16 4.28 19.91 1.35
N VAL A 17 5.44 19.35 1.71
CA VAL A 17 6.72 19.65 1.05
C VAL A 17 6.72 19.22 -0.42
N PHE A 18 6.13 18.07 -0.74
CA PHE A 18 6.02 17.63 -2.14
C PHE A 18 5.11 18.55 -2.97
N ARG A 19 3.98 18.99 -2.40
CA ARG A 19 3.07 19.93 -3.06
C ARG A 19 3.72 21.30 -3.31
N THR A 20 4.47 21.84 -2.36
CA THR A 20 5.12 23.14 -2.53
C THR A 20 6.24 23.08 -3.58
N VAL A 21 7.01 22.00 -3.61
CA VAL A 21 8.04 21.79 -4.65
C VAL A 21 7.41 21.62 -6.04
N GLN A 22 6.32 20.85 -6.17
CA GLN A 22 5.59 20.73 -7.44
C GLN A 22 5.03 22.07 -7.94
N GLN A 23 4.40 22.84 -7.05
CA GLN A 23 3.85 24.15 -7.40
C GLN A 23 4.94 25.16 -7.79
N GLY A 24 6.09 25.13 -7.12
CA GLY A 24 7.24 25.97 -7.47
C GLY A 24 7.81 25.69 -8.86
N ILE A 25 7.96 24.41 -9.21
CA ILE A 25 8.45 24.01 -10.55
C ILE A 25 7.44 24.36 -11.65
N LEU A 26 6.15 24.18 -11.38
CA LEU A 26 5.08 24.56 -12.31
C LEU A 26 5.02 26.09 -12.51
N PHE A 27 5.39 26.89 -11.52
CA PHE A 27 5.44 28.35 -11.66
C PHE A 27 6.66 28.80 -12.48
N ALA A 28 7.78 28.08 -12.39
CA ALA A 28 8.98 28.35 -13.17
C ALA A 28 8.85 27.92 -14.65
N VAL A 29 8.10 26.86 -14.92
CA VAL A 29 7.78 26.38 -16.28
C VAL A 29 6.38 26.89 -16.63
N GLY A 30 6.29 28.09 -17.21
CA GLY A 30 5.05 28.84 -17.42
C GLY A 30 3.78 28.03 -17.78
N GLN A 31 2.62 28.56 -17.37
CA GLN A 31 1.27 27.96 -17.22
C GLN A 31 0.66 27.10 -18.35
N ARG A 32 1.40 26.74 -19.40
CA ARG A 32 0.88 26.03 -20.60
C ARG A 32 1.53 24.69 -20.88
N THR A 33 2.19 24.07 -19.90
CA THR A 33 2.67 22.69 -20.05
C THR A 33 1.82 21.78 -19.19
N GLU A 34 1.33 20.68 -19.78
CA GLU A 34 0.73 19.63 -18.97
C GLU A 34 1.79 19.12 -17.99
N ALA A 35 1.47 19.06 -16.69
CA ALA A 35 2.43 18.67 -15.66
C ALA A 35 2.88 17.20 -15.79
N THR A 36 2.09 16.37 -16.47
CA THR A 36 2.26 14.93 -16.64
C THR A 36 3.54 14.53 -17.41
N PRO A 37 3.86 15.11 -18.59
CA PRO A 37 5.12 14.84 -19.28
C PRO A 37 6.37 15.29 -18.51
N LEU A 38 6.32 16.39 -17.76
CA LEU A 38 7.45 16.90 -16.97
C LEU A 38 7.81 16.00 -15.77
N LEU A 39 6.80 15.45 -15.09
CA LEU A 39 7.02 14.48 -14.00
C LEU A 39 7.59 13.16 -14.51
N THR A 40 7.24 12.79 -15.74
CA THR A 40 7.72 11.57 -16.39
C THR A 40 9.17 11.72 -16.85
N SER A 41 9.55 12.89 -17.39
CA SER A 41 10.94 13.16 -17.82
C SER A 41 11.92 13.29 -16.66
N LEU A 42 11.46 13.72 -15.48
CA LEU A 42 12.29 13.84 -14.27
C LEU A 42 12.53 12.51 -13.54
N HIS A 43 11.99 11.38 -14.04
CA HIS A 43 11.99 10.08 -13.34
C HIS A 43 11.42 10.19 -11.90
N TRP A 44 10.50 11.13 -11.68
CA TRP A 44 9.91 11.33 -10.36
C TRP A 44 8.85 10.27 -10.11
N LEU A 45 9.26 9.28 -9.32
CA LEU A 45 8.44 8.23 -8.74
C LEU A 45 7.03 8.73 -8.41
N THR A 46 6.00 8.15 -9.04
CA THR A 46 4.61 8.56 -8.76
C THR A 46 4.34 8.30 -7.27
N VAL A 47 4.03 9.35 -6.50
CA VAL A 47 3.79 9.29 -5.04
C VAL A 47 2.83 8.15 -4.68
N SER A 48 1.86 7.86 -5.54
CA SER A 48 0.96 6.71 -5.45
C SER A 48 1.70 5.37 -5.29
N LYS A 49 2.70 5.08 -6.13
CA LYS A 49 3.50 3.85 -6.07
C LYS A 49 4.29 3.75 -4.77
N CYS A 50 4.81 4.87 -4.26
CA CYS A 50 5.49 4.92 -2.96
C CYS A 50 4.57 4.58 -1.79
N ILE A 51 3.34 5.09 -1.83
CA ILE A 51 2.32 4.79 -0.81
C ILE A 51 1.99 3.30 -0.84
N THR A 52 1.72 2.74 -2.03
CA THR A 52 1.45 1.31 -2.20
C THR A 52 2.61 0.44 -1.73
N PHE A 53 3.85 0.81 -2.08
CA PHE A 53 5.05 0.11 -1.64
C PHE A 53 5.17 0.08 -0.10
N LYS A 54 4.97 1.22 0.57
CA LYS A 54 5.00 1.29 2.04
C LYS A 54 3.88 0.49 2.68
N LEU A 55 2.65 0.58 2.15
CA LEU A 55 1.50 -0.21 2.62
C LEU A 55 1.81 -1.70 2.60
N LEU A 56 2.29 -2.20 1.46
CA LEU A 56 2.62 -3.62 1.26
C LEU A 56 3.77 -4.09 2.15
N LEU A 57 4.76 -3.22 2.40
CA LEU A 57 5.81 -3.52 3.37
C LEU A 57 5.30 -3.66 4.80
N TYR A 58 4.37 -2.81 5.22
CA TYR A 58 3.76 -2.95 6.54
C TYR A 58 3.00 -4.27 6.67
N VAL A 59 2.25 -4.66 5.64
CA VAL A 59 1.56 -5.95 5.60
C VAL A 59 2.55 -7.10 5.72
N PHE A 60 3.59 -7.12 4.89
CA PHE A 60 4.61 -8.18 4.93
C PHE A 60 5.24 -8.31 6.33
N LYS A 61 5.62 -7.18 6.92
CA LYS A 61 6.19 -7.15 8.28
C LYS A 61 5.22 -7.66 9.33
N SER A 62 3.94 -7.29 9.23
CA SER A 62 2.91 -7.75 10.17
C SER A 62 2.61 -9.25 10.08
N LEU A 63 2.85 -9.87 8.92
CA LEU A 63 2.63 -11.29 8.70
C LEU A 63 3.81 -12.19 9.07
N GLN A 64 5.05 -11.68 8.96
CA GLN A 64 6.28 -12.46 9.20
C GLN A 64 6.96 -12.16 10.54
N HIS A 65 6.88 -10.93 11.04
CA HIS A 65 7.50 -10.52 12.30
C HIS A 65 6.42 -10.28 13.34
N GLN A 66 6.75 -10.41 14.64
CA GLN A 66 5.82 -10.08 15.73
C GLN A 66 5.46 -8.59 15.67
N PRO A 67 4.27 -8.21 15.17
CA PRO A 67 3.91 -6.82 15.12
C PRO A 67 3.45 -6.37 16.51
N PRO A 68 3.42 -5.05 16.76
CA PRO A 68 2.64 -4.52 17.86
C PRO A 68 1.20 -5.05 17.82
N SER A 69 0.61 -5.34 18.98
CA SER A 69 -0.72 -5.98 19.10
C SER A 69 -1.84 -5.26 18.32
N TYR A 70 -1.76 -3.94 18.17
CA TYR A 70 -2.76 -3.18 17.40
C TYR A 70 -2.70 -3.46 15.88
N LEU A 71 -1.57 -3.94 15.35
CA LEU A 71 -1.42 -4.29 13.93
C LEU A 71 -1.73 -5.76 13.65
N SER A 72 -1.55 -6.67 14.62
CA SER A 72 -1.94 -8.07 14.44
C SER A 72 -3.43 -8.20 14.16
N ASP A 73 -4.25 -7.37 14.81
CA ASP A 73 -5.71 -7.41 14.67
C ASP A 73 -6.20 -6.81 13.33
N CYS A 74 -5.32 -6.12 12.60
CA CYS A 74 -5.66 -5.50 11.32
C CYS A 74 -5.68 -6.49 10.14
N PHE A 75 -4.92 -7.59 10.22
CA PHE A 75 -4.69 -8.49 9.10
C PHE A 75 -4.94 -9.95 9.49
N GLN A 76 -5.86 -10.60 8.77
CA GLN A 76 -6.17 -12.01 8.94
C GLN A 76 -5.91 -12.75 7.63
N LYS A 77 -5.15 -13.85 7.70
CA LYS A 77 -4.95 -14.74 6.54
C LYS A 77 -6.27 -15.39 6.16
N TYR A 78 -6.53 -15.48 4.85
CA TYR A 78 -7.70 -16.17 4.33
C TYR A 78 -7.52 -17.67 4.53
N VAL A 79 -8.43 -18.27 5.32
CA VAL A 79 -8.51 -19.71 5.52
C VAL A 79 -9.78 -20.19 4.83
N PRO A 80 -9.69 -20.91 3.69
CA PRO A 80 -10.86 -21.42 3.00
C PRO A 80 -11.53 -22.52 3.84
N ALA A 81 -12.86 -22.49 3.94
CA ALA A 81 -13.63 -23.55 4.60
C ALA A 81 -13.58 -24.90 3.84
N ARG A 82 -13.27 -24.86 2.54
CA ARG A 82 -13.10 -26.03 1.67
C ARG A 82 -11.93 -25.80 0.71
N HIS A 83 -11.02 -26.76 0.61
CA HIS A 83 -9.93 -26.73 -0.37
C HIS A 83 -10.46 -26.97 -1.79
N LEU A 84 -10.86 -25.90 -2.49
CA LEU A 84 -11.15 -25.90 -3.92
C LEU A 84 -9.84 -25.72 -4.70
N ARG A 85 -9.74 -26.32 -5.90
CA ARG A 85 -8.55 -26.23 -6.78
C ARG A 85 -8.18 -24.79 -7.21
N SER A 86 -9.13 -23.86 -7.13
CA SER A 86 -8.96 -22.41 -7.37
C SER A 86 -8.73 -21.59 -6.09
N SER A 87 -8.87 -22.19 -4.91
CA SER A 87 -8.70 -21.54 -3.60
C SER A 87 -7.32 -21.80 -2.96
N SER A 88 -6.38 -22.31 -3.75
CA SER A 88 -5.04 -22.74 -3.32
C SER A 88 -4.17 -21.61 -2.78
N ASP A 89 -4.61 -20.36 -2.89
CA ASP A 89 -3.85 -19.19 -2.45
C ASP A 89 -4.12 -18.86 -0.98
N SER A 90 -3.49 -19.63 -0.10
CA SER A 90 -3.50 -19.43 1.35
C SER A 90 -2.75 -18.17 1.81
N THR A 91 -2.15 -17.42 0.88
CA THR A 91 -1.40 -16.19 1.17
C THR A 91 -2.24 -14.92 1.02
N CYS A 92 -3.50 -15.03 0.58
CA CYS A 92 -4.45 -13.93 0.54
C CYS A 92 -4.87 -13.46 1.95
N LEU A 93 -5.28 -12.19 2.05
CA LEU A 93 -5.82 -11.60 3.27
C LEU A 93 -7.32 -11.40 3.19
N VAL A 94 -7.98 -11.57 4.33
CA VAL A 94 -9.39 -11.21 4.50
C VAL A 94 -9.51 -9.70 4.65
N ILE A 95 -10.40 -9.08 3.88
CA ILE A 95 -10.73 -7.66 4.05
C ILE A 95 -11.71 -7.55 5.22
N LEU A 96 -11.20 -7.21 6.40
CA LEU A 96 -12.01 -7.02 7.61
C LEU A 96 -12.88 -5.77 7.50
N LYS A 97 -14.17 -5.89 7.82
CA LYS A 97 -15.14 -4.76 7.85
C LYS A 97 -15.07 -3.89 6.57
N PRO A 98 -15.41 -4.45 5.39
CA PRO A 98 -15.37 -3.70 4.15
C PRO A 98 -16.33 -2.50 4.21
N SER A 99 -15.90 -1.38 3.62
CA SER A 99 -16.73 -0.19 3.49
C SER A 99 -17.16 -0.02 2.04
N LYS A 100 -18.39 0.43 1.82
CA LYS A 100 -18.90 0.82 0.49
C LYS A 100 -18.63 2.29 0.17
N THR A 101 -18.08 3.05 1.12
CA THR A 101 -17.79 4.46 0.95
C THR A 101 -16.36 4.65 0.46
N VAL A 102 -16.16 5.61 -0.46
CA VAL A 102 -14.84 5.97 -1.00
C VAL A 102 -13.85 6.33 0.10
N PHE A 103 -14.31 7.02 1.15
CA PHE A 103 -13.46 7.35 2.30
C PHE A 103 -13.12 6.11 3.15
N GLY A 104 -14.08 5.23 3.36
CA GLY A 104 -13.87 4.02 4.15
C GLY A 104 -12.90 3.05 3.47
N GLU A 105 -12.93 2.93 2.14
CA GLU A 105 -11.97 2.10 1.38
C GLU A 105 -10.51 2.56 1.54
N LYS A 106 -10.28 3.84 1.83
CA LYS A 106 -8.95 4.41 2.07
C LYS A 106 -8.41 4.11 3.46
N ARG A 107 -9.18 3.45 4.34
CA ARG A 107 -8.67 2.99 5.65
C ARG A 107 -7.49 2.06 5.44
N PHE A 108 -6.49 2.20 6.30
CA PHE A 108 -5.21 1.49 6.19
C PHE A 108 -5.39 -0.02 5.96
N HIS A 109 -6.16 -0.71 6.81
CA HIS A 109 -6.30 -2.17 6.71
C HIS A 109 -7.04 -2.62 5.45
N ILE A 110 -8.05 -1.86 5.00
CA ILE A 110 -8.81 -2.16 3.77
C ILE A 110 -7.93 -1.95 2.54
N ALA A 111 -7.30 -0.77 2.42
CA ALA A 111 -6.44 -0.43 1.31
C ALA A 111 -5.22 -1.37 1.23
N ALA A 112 -4.62 -1.70 2.38
CA ALA A 112 -3.47 -2.59 2.45
C ALA A 112 -3.83 -4.05 2.11
N ALA A 113 -4.94 -4.58 2.62
CA ALA A 113 -5.40 -5.93 2.29
C ALA A 113 -5.79 -6.05 0.81
N LYS A 114 -6.44 -5.03 0.24
CA LYS A 114 -6.77 -4.97 -1.19
C LYS A 114 -5.50 -4.96 -2.04
N ALA A 115 -4.57 -4.05 -1.76
CA ALA A 115 -3.29 -3.97 -2.48
C ALA A 115 -2.49 -5.28 -2.37
N TRP A 116 -2.52 -5.94 -1.20
CA TRP A 116 -1.85 -7.23 -1.01
C TRP A 116 -2.47 -8.33 -1.87
N ASN A 117 -3.80 -8.42 -1.92
CA ASN A 117 -4.50 -9.44 -2.71
C ASN A 117 -4.34 -9.23 -4.22
N GLU A 118 -4.08 -8.01 -4.67
CA GLU A 118 -3.75 -7.71 -6.08
C GLU A 118 -2.33 -8.18 -6.48
N LEU A 119 -1.47 -8.51 -5.51
CA LEU A 119 -0.13 -9.01 -5.82
C LEU A 119 -0.11 -10.45 -6.34
N PRO A 120 0.81 -10.79 -7.27
CA PRO A 120 1.10 -12.16 -7.62
C PRO A 120 1.51 -13.00 -6.40
N GLY A 121 1.03 -14.24 -6.31
CA GLY A 121 1.36 -15.15 -5.22
C GLY A 121 2.86 -15.43 -5.06
N THR A 122 3.63 -15.28 -6.15
CA THR A 122 5.11 -15.40 -6.14
C THR A 122 5.78 -14.33 -5.28
N ILE A 123 5.26 -13.09 -5.29
CA ILE A 123 5.77 -11.98 -4.48
C ILE A 123 5.33 -12.15 -3.02
N ARG A 124 4.07 -12.55 -2.81
CA ARG A 124 3.52 -12.78 -1.46
C ARG A 124 4.21 -13.91 -0.70
N SER A 125 4.69 -14.92 -1.42
CA SER A 125 5.40 -16.08 -0.86
C SER A 125 6.91 -15.83 -0.66
N ALA A 126 7.36 -14.57 -0.68
CA ALA A 126 8.76 -14.25 -0.45
C ALA A 126 9.22 -14.64 0.97
N SER A 127 10.40 -15.25 1.06
CA SER A 127 10.96 -15.80 2.31
C SER A 127 11.67 -14.79 3.20
N SER A 128 12.02 -13.61 2.67
CA SER A 128 12.69 -12.54 3.42
C SER A 128 12.24 -11.16 2.95
N ILE A 129 12.43 -10.16 3.80
CA ILE A 129 12.04 -8.78 3.51
C ILE A 129 12.87 -8.18 2.36
N GLU A 130 14.14 -8.54 2.22
CA GLU A 130 15.01 -8.08 1.14
C GLU A 130 14.54 -8.62 -0.21
N LYS A 131 14.20 -9.92 -0.25
CA LYS A 131 13.66 -10.57 -1.44
C LYS A 131 12.31 -9.96 -1.83
N PHE A 132 11.44 -9.76 -0.85
CA PHE A 132 10.15 -9.08 -1.04
C PHE A 132 10.34 -7.67 -1.60
N ASN A 133 11.22 -6.86 -1.01
CA ASN A 133 11.52 -5.50 -1.47
C ASN A 133 11.98 -5.46 -2.93
N ARG A 134 12.89 -6.36 -3.32
CA ARG A 134 13.38 -6.44 -4.70
C ARG A 134 12.26 -6.79 -5.68
N MET A 135 11.50 -7.85 -5.38
CA MET A 135 10.39 -8.30 -6.24
C MET A 135 9.29 -7.24 -6.33
N LEU A 136 8.99 -6.57 -5.22
CA LEU A 136 7.97 -5.53 -5.17
C LEU A 136 8.38 -4.28 -5.95
N LYS A 137 9.66 -3.87 -5.87
CA LYS A 137 10.18 -2.79 -6.70
C LYS A 137 10.03 -3.12 -8.18
N SER A 138 10.43 -4.31 -8.62
CA SER A 138 10.27 -4.75 -10.02
C SER A 138 8.82 -4.86 -10.49
N HIS A 139 7.86 -5.03 -9.58
CA HIS A 139 6.44 -5.10 -9.92
C HIS A 139 5.79 -3.72 -10.02
N LEU A 140 6.27 -2.74 -9.23
CA LEU A 140 5.70 -1.40 -9.20
C LEU A 140 6.44 -0.40 -10.11
N PHE A 141 7.71 -0.64 -10.42
CA PHE A 141 8.59 0.22 -11.23
C PHE A 141 9.07 -0.51 -12.47
#